data_AF-A0A7T2ZPG3-F1
#
_entry.id   AF-A0A7T2ZPG3-F1
#
_cell.length_a   1.000
_cell.length_b   1.000
_cell.length_c   1.000
_cell.angle_alpha   90.00
_cell.angle_beta   90.00
_cell.angle_gamma   90.00
#
_symmetry.space_group_name_H-M   'P 1'
#
loop_
_entity.id
_entity.type
_entity.pdbx_description
1 polymer ?
#
loop_
_entity_poly.entity_id
_entity_poly.type
_entity_poly.pdbx_seq_one_letter_code
_entity_poly.pdbx_strand_id
1 'polypeptide(L)'
;MSSADFIFLDGYENAEFDIQAFCASLRDRYSGVIIREENDHEKAYRLLWDYQSPEVSVEGALNRKNDVFVINYFDSKNRLQDYAAYILWLREWFPSDQKVLFCDEGYTKIFPLSHDISTKEIEMKLHNEG
;
A
#
# COMPACT_ATOMS: atom_id res chain seq x y z
N MET A 1 -4.25 2.44 19.18
CA MET A 1 -3.76 1.25 18.46
C MET A 1 -3.58 1.69 17.02
N SER A 2 -2.41 1.41 16.43
CA SER A 2 -2.09 1.80 15.06
C SER A 2 -2.67 0.75 14.15
N SER A 3 -3.76 1.06 13.45
CA SER A 3 -4.40 0.15 12.51
C SER A 3 -3.64 0.12 11.20
N ALA A 4 -3.05 -1.03 10.85
CA ALA A 4 -2.29 -1.19 9.62
C ALA A 4 -2.97 -2.16 8.67
N ASP A 5 -3.23 -1.72 7.44
CA ASP A 5 -3.69 -2.59 6.36
C ASP A 5 -2.49 -3.05 5.51
N PHE A 6 -2.64 -4.19 4.85
CA PHE A 6 -1.55 -4.88 4.16
C PHE A 6 -1.90 -5.19 2.71
N ILE A 7 -0.91 -5.02 1.82
CA ILE A 7 -0.98 -5.47 0.43
C ILE A 7 0.24 -6.33 0.13
N PHE A 8 0.03 -7.56 -0.32
CA PHE A 8 1.09 -8.57 -0.46
C PHE A 8 0.79 -9.62 -1.53
N LEU A 9 1.84 -10.31 -1.96
CA LEU A 9 1.76 -11.47 -2.87
C LEU A 9 1.27 -12.72 -2.14
N ASP A 10 0.32 -13.45 -2.73
CA ASP A 10 -0.12 -14.76 -2.26
C ASP A 10 0.82 -15.87 -2.77
N GLY A 11 2.06 -15.84 -2.26
CA GLY A 11 3.16 -16.66 -2.73
C GLY A 11 4.45 -15.86 -2.80
N TYR A 12 5.60 -16.54 -2.79
CA TYR A 12 6.90 -15.90 -2.88
C TYR A 12 7.47 -16.11 -4.28
N GLU A 13 7.43 -15.06 -5.10
CA GLU A 13 8.30 -14.95 -6.28
C GLU A 13 9.14 -13.69 -6.14
N ASN A 14 10.46 -13.86 -6.24
CA ASN A 14 11.43 -12.77 -6.21
C ASN A 14 11.33 -11.98 -7.53
N ALA A 15 10.31 -11.12 -7.64
CA ALA A 15 10.36 -10.00 -8.55
C ALA A 15 11.25 -8.92 -7.92
N GLU A 16 12.26 -8.45 -8.66
CA GLU A 16 13.10 -7.35 -8.21
C GLU A 16 12.25 -6.08 -8.13
N PHE A 17 12.00 -5.58 -6.92
CA PHE A 17 11.27 -4.33 -6.72
C PHE A 17 12.22 -3.15 -6.86
N ASP A 18 11.93 -2.26 -7.82
CA ASP A 18 12.70 -1.03 -8.01
C ASP A 18 12.30 0.04 -6.98
N ILE A 19 13.05 0.07 -5.87
CA ILE A 19 12.85 1.04 -4.79
C ILE A 19 13.02 2.48 -5.29
N GLN A 20 13.95 2.73 -6.22
CA GLN A 20 14.22 4.09 -6.69
C GLN A 20 13.08 4.60 -7.57
N ALA A 21 12.53 3.75 -8.45
CA ALA A 21 11.33 4.07 -9.21
C ALA A 21 10.12 4.33 -8.30
N PHE A 22 9.93 3.51 -7.26
CA PHE A 22 8.86 3.72 -6.28
C PHE A 22 9.01 5.05 -5.54
N CYS A 23 10.22 5.35 -5.05
CA CYS A 23 10.52 6.61 -4.39
C CYS A 23 10.31 7.83 -5.30
N ALA A 24 10.59 7.73 -6.59
CA ALA A 24 10.29 8.77 -7.56
C ALA A 24 8.78 8.97 -7.71
N SER A 25 8.02 7.90 -7.90
CA SER A 25 6.56 7.95 -8.01
C SER A 25 5.87 8.49 -6.75
N LEU A 26 6.38 8.17 -5.56
CA LEU A 26 5.92 8.77 -4.30
C LEU A 26 6.08 10.29 -4.30
N ARG A 27 7.23 10.80 -4.76
CA ARG A 27 7.50 12.25 -4.81
C ARG A 27 6.64 12.96 -5.84
N ASP A 28 6.37 12.30 -6.97
CA ASP A 28 5.48 12.83 -8.02
C ASP A 28 4.03 12.92 -7.52
N ARG A 29 3.58 11.90 -6.78
CA ARG A 29 2.22 11.85 -6.22
C ARG A 29 2.03 12.78 -5.03
N TYR A 30 3.01 12.86 -4.14
CA TYR A 30 2.94 13.57 -2.87
C TYR A 30 4.10 14.56 -2.75
N SER A 31 3.94 15.75 -3.32
CA SER A 31 4.96 16.80 -3.28
C SER A 31 5.28 17.19 -1.83
N GLY A 32 6.48 16.83 -1.36
CA GLY A 32 6.93 17.06 0.02
C GLY A 32 6.87 15.83 0.93
N VAL A 33 6.56 14.64 0.39
CA VAL A 33 6.64 13.37 1.13
C VAL A 33 8.03 13.17 1.74
N ILE A 34 8.05 12.77 3.01
CA ILE A 34 9.25 12.36 3.71
C ILE A 34 9.42 10.87 3.45
N ILE A 35 10.52 10.49 2.78
CA ILE A 35 10.87 9.10 2.52
C ILE A 35 12.13 8.76 3.31
N ARG A 36 12.11 7.64 4.03
CA ARG A 36 13.24 7.13 4.81
C ARG A 36 13.57 5.71 4.38
N GLU A 37 14.70 5.55 3.71
CA GLU A 37 15.30 4.23 3.47
C GLU A 37 15.95 3.76 4.77
N GLU A 38 15.67 2.52 5.16
CA GLU A 38 16.24 1.90 6.34
C GLU A 38 17.39 0.97 5.94
N ASN A 39 18.59 1.34 6.35
CA ASN A 39 19.82 0.62 6.01
C ASN A 39 20.17 -0.46 7.04
N ASP A 40 19.55 -0.42 8.23
CA ASP A 40 19.68 -1.49 9.20
C ASP A 40 18.86 -2.72 8.74
N HIS A 41 19.58 -3.79 8.40
CA HIS A 41 18.99 -5.04 7.93
C HIS A 41 18.26 -5.81 9.05
N GLU A 42 18.48 -5.46 10.32
CA GLU A 42 17.74 -6.03 11.45
C GLU A 42 16.33 -5.42 11.58
N LYS A 43 16.07 -4.26 10.98
CA LYS A 43 14.74 -3.64 11.00
C LYS A 43 13.80 -4.28 9.99
N ALA A 44 12.54 -4.39 10.41
CA ALA A 44 11.47 -5.05 9.66
C ALA A 44 11.12 -4.33 8.34
N TYR A 45 11.27 -3.00 8.31
CA TYR A 45 10.96 -2.18 7.15
C TYR A 45 12.23 -1.78 6.42
N ARG A 46 12.17 -1.80 5.08
CA ARG A 46 13.24 -1.30 4.21
C ARG A 46 12.99 0.15 3.78
N LEU A 47 11.73 0.57 3.76
CA LEU A 47 11.31 1.92 3.38
C LEU A 47 10.15 2.36 4.27
N LEU A 48 10.15 3.63 4.66
CA LEU A 48 9.01 4.29 5.30
C LEU A 48 8.71 5.59 4.55
N TRP A 49 7.44 5.97 4.48
CA TRP A 49 7.03 7.27 3.98
C TRP A 49 5.91 7.89 4.83
N ASP A 50 5.94 9.21 4.92
CA ASP A 50 4.95 10.03 5.61
C ASP A 50 4.69 11.30 4.79
N TYR A 51 3.42 11.59 4.56
CA TYR A 51 2.95 12.79 3.91
C TYR A 51 1.71 13.32 4.61
N GLN A 52 1.69 14.63 4.85
CA GLN A 52 0.59 15.31 5.53
C GLN A 52 0.23 16.57 4.75
N SER A 53 -1.06 16.73 4.47
CA SER A 53 -1.62 17.95 3.86
C SER A 53 -3.06 18.15 4.36
N PRO A 54 -3.67 19.33 4.13
CA PRO A 54 -5.09 19.54 4.45
C PRO A 54 -6.07 18.64 3.67
N GLU A 55 -5.63 18.05 2.55
CA GLU A 55 -6.49 17.26 1.65
C GLU A 55 -6.34 15.74 1.86
N VAL A 56 -5.12 15.30 2.15
CA VAL A 56 -4.76 13.89 2.34
C VAL A 56 -3.57 13.76 3.28
N SER A 57 -3.61 12.72 4.09
CA SER A 57 -2.56 12.29 4.99
C SER A 57 -2.32 10.79 4.82
N VAL A 58 -1.06 10.41 4.64
CA VAL A 58 -0.68 9.02 4.40
C VAL A 58 0.62 8.68 5.13
N GLU A 59 0.61 7.54 5.81
CA GLU A 59 1.79 6.92 6.39
C GLU A 59 1.85 5.47 5.93
N GLY A 60 3.01 5.04 5.45
CA GLY A 60 3.19 3.66 5.06
C GLY A 60 4.63 3.19 5.12
N ALA A 61 4.79 1.88 4.96
CA ALA A 61 6.07 1.23 4.96
C ALA A 61 6.12 0.08 3.96
N LEU A 62 7.33 -0.29 3.56
CA LEU A 62 7.61 -1.48 2.77
C LEU A 62 8.39 -2.45 3.64
N ASN A 63 7.80 -3.63 3.89
CA ASN A 63 8.45 -4.69 4.65
C ASN A 63 9.63 -5.27 3.86
N ARG A 64 10.73 -5.58 4.55
CA ARG A 64 11.96 -6.09 3.94
C ARG A 64 11.85 -7.52 3.42
N LYS A 65 11.08 -8.40 4.08
CA LYS A 65 11.14 -9.85 3.83
C LYS A 65 10.32 -10.30 2.62
N ASN A 66 9.13 -9.73 2.45
CA ASN A 66 8.14 -10.20 1.48
C ASN A 66 7.55 -9.07 0.62
N ASP A 67 8.21 -7.90 0.60
CA ASP A 67 7.76 -6.70 -0.12
C ASP A 67 6.27 -6.37 0.12
N VAL A 68 5.84 -6.57 1.37
CA VAL A 68 4.51 -6.24 1.85
C VAL A 68 4.44 -4.73 2.01
N PHE A 69 3.52 -4.10 1.29
CA PHE A 69 3.15 -2.72 1.60
C PHE A 69 2.29 -2.72 2.84
N VAL A 70 2.66 -1.86 3.78
CA VAL A 70 1.93 -1.61 5.01
C VAL A 70 1.39 -0.19 4.94
N ILE A 71 0.09 -0.05 5.13
CA ILE A 71 -0.59 1.24 5.19
C ILE A 71 -0.88 1.53 6.66
N ASN A 72 0.02 2.27 7.32
CA ASN A 72 -0.08 2.59 8.75
C ASN A 72 -1.18 3.62 9.02
N TYR A 73 -1.41 4.53 8.08
CA TYR A 73 -2.42 5.56 8.20
C TYR A 73 -2.84 6.06 6.82
N PHE A 74 -4.13 6.28 6.65
CA PHE A 74 -4.68 6.96 5.48
C PHE A 74 -5.93 7.74 5.86
N ASP A 75 -5.93 9.03 5.55
CA ASP A 75 -7.09 9.90 5.68
C ASP A 75 -7.13 10.94 4.56
N SER A 76 -8.34 11.31 4.16
CA SER A 76 -8.59 12.27 3.07
C SER A 76 -10.05 12.70 3.05
N LYS A 77 -10.35 13.78 2.31
CA LYS A 77 -11.72 14.31 2.21
C LYS A 77 -12.71 13.30 1.62
N ASN A 78 -12.33 12.54 0.59
CA ASN A 78 -13.18 11.49 0.01
C ASN A 78 -12.66 10.11 0.39
N ARG A 79 -12.53 9.88 1.71
CA ARG A 79 -11.76 8.79 2.30
C ARG A 79 -11.88 7.44 1.60
N LEU A 80 -13.09 6.94 1.33
CA LEU A 80 -13.27 5.62 0.72
C LEU A 80 -12.73 5.55 -0.72
N GLN A 81 -13.07 6.53 -1.54
CA GLN A 81 -12.66 6.60 -2.95
C GLN A 81 -11.15 6.81 -3.06
N ASP A 82 -10.62 7.76 -2.29
CA ASP A 82 -9.19 8.09 -2.28
C ASP A 82 -8.37 6.92 -1.74
N TYR A 83 -8.90 6.20 -0.74
CA TYR A 83 -8.24 5.01 -0.20
C TYR A 83 -8.22 3.85 -1.18
N ALA A 84 -9.33 3.60 -1.87
CA ALA A 84 -9.40 2.61 -2.93
C ALA A 84 -8.43 2.95 -4.09
N ALA A 85 -8.30 4.23 -4.44
CA ALA A 85 -7.35 4.69 -5.45
C ALA A 85 -5.88 4.53 -4.99
N TYR A 86 -5.62 4.75 -3.71
CA TYR A 86 -4.30 4.51 -3.11
C TYR A 86 -3.92 3.03 -3.11
N ILE A 87 -4.85 2.14 -2.72
CA ILE A 87 -4.67 0.68 -2.79
C ILE A 87 -4.42 0.23 -4.23
N LEU A 88 -5.19 0.74 -5.20
CA LEU A 88 -5.01 0.40 -6.61
C LEU A 88 -3.61 0.79 -7.11
N TRP A 89 -3.13 1.97 -6.74
CA TRP A 89 -1.77 2.39 -7.11
C TRP A 89 -0.69 1.54 -6.45
N LEU A 90 -0.84 1.14 -5.18
CA LEU A 90 0.09 0.19 -4.57
C LEU A 90 0.05 -1.17 -5.29
N ARG A 91 -1.12 -1.59 -5.79
CA ARG A 91 -1.25 -2.81 -6.60
C ARG A 91 -0.45 -2.74 -7.91
N GLU A 92 -0.28 -1.56 -8.52
CA GLU A 92 0.49 -1.39 -9.77
C GLU A 92 1.97 -1.75 -9.63
N TRP A 93 2.51 -1.75 -8.40
CA TRP A 93 3.90 -2.12 -8.12
C TRP A 93 4.16 -3.63 -8.02
N PHE A 94 3.10 -4.44 -8.09
CA PHE A 94 3.21 -5.88 -8.17
C PHE A 94 3.05 -6.35 -9.63
N PRO A 95 3.69 -7.46 -10.02
CA PRO A 95 3.50 -8.01 -11.37
C PRO A 95 2.02 -8.27 -11.71
N SER A 96 1.67 -8.09 -12.97
CA SER A 96 0.27 -8.19 -13.44
C SER A 96 -0.28 -9.61 -13.41
N ASP A 97 0.60 -10.61 -13.55
CA ASP A 97 0.30 -12.04 -13.58
C ASP A 97 0.28 -12.69 -12.18
N GLN A 98 0.68 -11.95 -11.15
CA GLN A 98 0.77 -12.44 -9.78
C GLN A 98 -0.52 -12.19 -8.99
N LYS A 99 -0.80 -13.13 -8.09
CA LYS A 99 -1.93 -13.03 -7.15
C LYS A 99 -1.54 -12.10 -6.01
N VAL A 100 -2.19 -10.95 -5.93
CA VAL A 100 -2.01 -9.96 -4.87
C VAL A 100 -3.25 -9.93 -3.99
N LEU A 101 -3.07 -9.85 -2.68
CA LEU A 101 -4.13 -9.77 -1.69
C LEU A 101 -4.06 -8.45 -0.94
N PHE A 102 -5.23 -7.92 -0.62
CA PHE A 102 -5.44 -6.95 0.45
C PHE A 102 -5.83 -7.70 1.73
N CYS A 103 -5.35 -7.25 2.88
CA CYS A 103 -5.78 -7.68 4.21
C CYS A 103 -5.89 -6.47 5.13
N ASP A 104 -7.01 -6.35 5.85
CA ASP A 104 -7.14 -5.34 6.90
C ASP A 104 -6.36 -5.72 8.18
N GLU A 105 -6.16 -4.76 9.08
CA GLU A 105 -5.49 -4.99 10.38
C GLU A 105 -6.12 -6.16 11.16
N GLY A 106 -7.45 -6.24 11.15
CA GLY A 106 -8.21 -7.20 11.92
C GLY A 106 -8.18 -8.63 11.37
N TYR A 107 -7.57 -8.84 10.19
CA TYR A 107 -7.68 -10.09 9.43
C TYR A 107 -9.14 -10.50 9.17
N THR A 108 -10.05 -9.54 9.15
CA THR A 108 -11.48 -9.75 8.92
C THR A 108 -11.87 -9.55 7.47
N LYS A 109 -11.08 -8.78 6.73
CA LYS A 109 -11.28 -8.49 5.30
C LYS A 109 -10.03 -8.86 4.54
N ILE A 110 -10.11 -9.99 3.85
CA ILE A 110 -9.07 -10.46 2.92
C ILE A 110 -9.71 -10.63 1.54
N PHE A 111 -9.15 -9.98 0.53
CA PHE A 111 -9.65 -10.12 -0.84
C PHE A 111 -8.56 -9.95 -1.89
N PRO A 112 -8.72 -10.59 -3.07
CA PRO A 112 -7.78 -10.43 -4.16
C PRO A 112 -7.87 -9.04 -4.80
N LEU A 113 -6.70 -8.50 -5.12
CA LEU A 113 -6.49 -7.33 -5.98
C LEU A 113 -5.98 -7.84 -7.33
N SER A 114 -6.90 -8.16 -8.25
CA SER A 114 -6.51 -8.51 -9.62
C SER A 114 -5.86 -7.31 -10.32
N HIS A 115 -5.07 -7.54 -11.37
CA HIS A 115 -4.40 -6.44 -12.08
C HIS A 115 -5.40 -5.50 -12.78
N ASP A 116 -6.56 -6.01 -13.17
CA ASP A 116 -7.65 -5.30 -13.83
C ASP A 116 -8.73 -4.76 -12.87
N ILE A 117 -8.52 -4.89 -11.54
CA ILE A 117 -9.51 -4.45 -10.55
C ILE A 117 -9.72 -2.93 -10.65
N SER A 118 -10.97 -2.50 -10.67
CA SER A 118 -11.31 -1.08 -10.66
C SER A 118 -11.36 -0.50 -9.24
N THR A 119 -11.17 0.81 -9.13
CA THR A 119 -11.36 1.54 -7.85
C THR A 119 -12.73 1.26 -7.24
N LYS A 120 -13.80 1.24 -8.05
CA LYS A 120 -15.17 0.94 -7.59
C LYS A 120 -15.30 -0.46 -6.99
N GLU A 121 -14.64 -1.46 -7.57
CA GLU A 121 -14.64 -2.81 -7.01
C GLU A 121 -13.89 -2.88 -5.68
N ILE A 122 -12.80 -2.14 -5.53
CA ILE A 122 -12.11 -2.00 -4.23
C ILE A 122 -13.02 -1.30 -3.22
N GLU A 123 -13.67 -0.19 -3.59
CA GLU A 123 -14.63 0.50 -2.72
C GLU A 123 -15.72 -0.44 -2.22
N MET A 124 -16.32 -1.23 -3.12
CA MET A 124 -17.32 -2.25 -2.76
C MET A 124 -16.76 -3.31 -1.81
N LYS A 125 -15.54 -3.80 -2.04
CA LYS A 125 -14.90 -4.80 -1.16
C LYS A 125 -14.56 -4.24 0.22
N LEU A 126 -14.19 -2.96 0.29
CA LEU A 126 -13.95 -2.25 1.55
C LEU A 126 -15.27 -1.98 2.31
N HIS A 127 -16.34 -1.64 1.59
CA HIS A 127 -17.64 -1.28 2.14
C HIS A 127 -18.54 -2.49 2.48
N ASN A 128 -18.39 -3.63 1.81
CA ASN A 128 -19.21 -4.81 2.10
C ASN A 128 -18.95 -5.30 3.54
N GLU A 129 -19.86 -4.89 4.42
CA GLU A 129 -20.29 -5.59 5.61
C GLU A 129 -20.95 -6.90 5.15
N GLY A 130 -20.65 -8.01 5.83
CA GLY A 130 -21.44 -9.23 5.68
C GLY A 130 -22.88 -9.03 6.14
#